data_AF-A0A9W8QHH2-F1
#
_entry.id   AF-A0A9W8QHH2-F1
#
_cell.length_a   1.000
_cell.length_b   1.000
_cell.length_c   1.000
_cell.angle_alpha   90.00
_cell.angle_beta   90.00
_cell.angle_gamma   90.00
#
_symmetry.space_group_name_H-M   'P 1'
#
loop_
_entity.id
_entity.type
_entity.pdbx_description
1 polymer ?
#
loop_
_entity_poly.entity_id
_entity_poly.type
_entity_poly.pdbx_seq_one_letter_code
_entity_poly.pdbx_strand_id
1 'polypeptide(L)'
;MQGPTAGAVLMKWNIAEDKQGVAAMWDVHFRIGGAAGSHLQQSDCPKLTGSVNKQCMAGALMLHMTVELSGYLENVWAWVADHELGGGPSQTQIDVYVARGILIESFTGPVWLYGTSSEHSVLYQYMIHGARNIVMSMIQTESPYYLPDPQAPAPFKDSLSFRSDPDFSECDPSNPHCAAACGLSIIGSTNVRVYGAGLYNWFQKYTQPCVDTQDCQQRVLRVEKSGQIFLYNVYTIGTVEMINHASDKPVLAKANTNTNIHPYTSVMNAWLRASTGELWTMKMKTMDDEDEDYGTPTPCTRIYDTIEAIEAAYYDDIPDAGVNQYLAKAFATNLTTTRDKCNEIMKDGYAGKFKIYHDIIET
;
A
#
# COMPACT_ATOMS: atom_id res chain seq x y z
N MET A 1 -3.49 -12.96 16.57
CA MET A 1 -2.62 -12.45 17.64
C MET A 1 -3.45 -12.24 18.92
N GLN A 2 -2.88 -12.46 20.11
CA GLN A 2 -3.51 -12.21 21.40
C GLN A 2 -2.86 -10.96 22.02
N GLY A 3 -3.64 -9.90 22.31
CA GLY A 3 -3.15 -8.61 22.81
C GLY A 3 -3.21 -8.45 24.34
N PRO A 4 -2.69 -7.32 24.88
CA PRO A 4 -1.93 -6.27 24.19
C PRO A 4 -0.49 -6.69 23.85
N THR A 5 0.03 -6.17 22.74
CA THR A 5 1.33 -6.57 22.15
C THR A 5 2.02 -5.39 21.44
N ALA A 6 1.97 -4.20 22.02
CA ALA A 6 2.41 -2.94 21.41
C ALA A 6 3.83 -2.93 20.82
N GLY A 7 4.75 -3.78 21.31
CA GLY A 7 6.13 -3.89 20.81
C GLY A 7 6.35 -4.93 19.72
N ALA A 8 5.32 -5.67 19.31
CA ALA A 8 5.48 -6.80 18.40
C ALA A 8 5.68 -6.35 16.94
N VAL A 9 6.72 -6.89 16.31
CA VAL A 9 6.86 -6.95 14.85
C VAL A 9 6.42 -8.35 14.43
N LEU A 10 5.31 -8.48 13.70
CA LEU A 10 4.73 -9.80 13.43
C LEU A 10 5.60 -10.64 12.52
N MET A 11 6.20 -10.02 11.50
CA MET A 11 7.20 -10.67 10.66
C MET A 11 8.30 -9.69 10.26
N LYS A 12 9.53 -10.17 10.41
CA LYS A 12 10.72 -9.53 9.84
C LYS A 12 11.26 -10.41 8.71
N TRP A 13 11.13 -9.93 7.48
CA TRP A 13 11.59 -10.59 6.27
C TRP A 13 13.02 -10.13 5.95
N ASN A 14 13.97 -11.07 6.05
CA ASN A 14 15.39 -10.82 5.79
C ASN A 14 15.95 -11.68 4.65
N ILE A 15 15.19 -12.66 4.16
CA ILE A 15 15.68 -13.62 3.17
C ILE A 15 15.78 -12.93 1.81
N ALA A 16 16.89 -13.18 1.10
CA ALA A 16 17.06 -12.85 -0.30
C ALA A 16 17.01 -14.14 -1.13
N GLU A 17 16.46 -14.03 -2.33
CA GLU A 17 16.36 -15.12 -3.28
C GLU A 17 17.72 -15.46 -3.89
N ASP A 18 17.96 -16.75 -4.13
CA ASP A 18 19.06 -17.24 -4.98
C ASP A 18 18.59 -17.47 -6.43
N LYS A 19 17.28 -17.51 -6.64
CA LYS A 19 16.58 -17.59 -7.92
C LYS A 19 15.28 -16.80 -7.84
N GLN A 20 14.89 -16.18 -8.95
CA GLN A 20 13.71 -15.34 -9.00
C GLN A 20 12.46 -16.02 -8.42
N GLY A 21 11.83 -15.37 -7.45
CA GLY A 21 10.55 -15.80 -6.88
C GLY A 21 10.62 -16.93 -5.84
N VAL A 22 11.82 -17.41 -5.46
CA VAL A 22 11.92 -18.48 -4.45
C VAL A 22 11.79 -17.99 -3.01
N ALA A 23 12.12 -16.73 -2.75
CA ALA A 23 11.85 -16.06 -1.47
C ALA A 23 10.44 -15.47 -1.54
N ALA A 24 9.43 -16.22 -1.08
CA ALA A 24 8.05 -15.85 -1.40
C ALA A 24 6.99 -16.30 -0.39
N MET A 25 5.81 -15.68 -0.50
CA MET A 25 4.65 -15.82 0.37
C MET A 25 3.36 -15.75 -0.45
N TRP A 26 2.48 -16.74 -0.27
CA TRP A 26 1.16 -16.81 -0.89
C TRP A 26 0.11 -17.13 0.17
N ASP A 27 -1.05 -16.46 0.13
CA ASP A 27 -2.17 -16.69 1.05
C ASP A 27 -1.79 -16.60 2.55
N VAL A 28 -0.90 -15.67 2.88
CA VAL A 28 -0.53 -15.40 4.27
C VAL A 28 -1.02 -14.02 4.66
N HIS A 29 -1.76 -13.98 5.77
CA HIS A 29 -2.41 -12.75 6.23
C HIS A 29 -1.97 -12.41 7.66
N PHE A 30 -1.72 -11.13 7.90
CA PHE A 30 -1.48 -10.56 9.22
C PHE A 30 -2.80 -10.04 9.75
N ARG A 31 -3.37 -10.73 10.74
CA ARG A 31 -4.65 -10.35 11.35
C ARG A 31 -4.47 -10.00 12.81
N ILE A 32 -4.71 -8.73 13.16
CA ILE A 32 -4.56 -8.21 14.52
C ILE A 32 -5.92 -7.72 15.05
N GLY A 33 -6.46 -8.43 16.04
CA GLY A 33 -7.73 -8.11 16.69
C GLY A 33 -8.97 -8.71 16.02
N GLY A 34 -10.14 -8.42 16.57
CA GLY A 34 -11.46 -8.75 16.00
C GLY A 34 -11.84 -10.25 15.99
N ALA A 35 -10.90 -11.15 16.24
CA ALA A 35 -11.12 -12.60 16.25
C ALA A 35 -11.28 -13.17 17.67
N ALA A 36 -12.02 -14.26 17.79
CA ALA A 36 -12.14 -15.02 19.04
C ALA A 36 -10.77 -15.42 19.59
N GLY A 37 -10.55 -15.20 20.89
CA GLY A 37 -9.29 -15.49 21.57
C GLY A 37 -8.18 -14.45 21.37
N SER A 38 -8.45 -13.35 20.67
CA SER A 38 -7.48 -12.25 20.52
C SER A 38 -7.38 -11.34 21.75
N HIS A 39 -8.40 -11.32 22.62
CA HIS A 39 -8.59 -10.30 23.68
C HIS A 39 -8.52 -8.86 23.16
N LEU A 40 -8.96 -8.67 21.92
CA LEU A 40 -9.00 -7.42 21.19
C LEU A 40 -10.35 -7.35 20.45
N GLN A 41 -11.40 -7.65 21.20
CA GLN A 41 -12.79 -7.77 20.78
C GLN A 41 -13.61 -6.58 21.30
N GLN A 42 -14.90 -6.48 20.98
CA GLN A 42 -15.76 -5.35 21.37
C GLN A 42 -15.83 -5.17 22.89
N SER A 43 -15.78 -6.26 23.65
CA SER A 43 -15.73 -6.21 25.12
C SER A 43 -14.42 -5.62 25.66
N ASP A 44 -13.33 -5.74 24.90
CA ASP A 44 -11.99 -5.31 25.31
C ASP A 44 -11.65 -3.92 24.75
N CYS A 45 -12.03 -3.68 23.50
CA CYS A 45 -11.64 -2.57 22.64
C CYS A 45 -12.83 -1.86 21.99
N PRO A 46 -13.84 -1.43 22.77
CA PRO A 46 -14.99 -0.72 22.20
C PRO A 46 -14.55 0.62 21.60
N LYS A 47 -15.18 1.01 20.48
CA LYS A 47 -14.96 2.32 19.89
C LYS A 47 -15.49 3.48 20.74
N LEU A 48 -14.98 4.69 20.49
CA LEU A 48 -15.53 5.95 21.02
C LEU A 48 -15.54 6.05 22.56
N THR A 49 -14.55 5.46 23.23
CA THR A 49 -14.41 5.52 24.70
C THR A 49 -13.95 6.88 25.22
N GLY A 50 -13.55 7.80 24.33
CA GLY A 50 -13.07 9.15 24.66
C GLY A 50 -11.62 9.23 25.13
N SER A 51 -10.91 8.09 25.17
CA SER A 51 -9.47 8.05 25.47
C SER A 51 -8.84 6.78 24.88
N VAL A 52 -7.52 6.78 24.69
CA VAL A 52 -6.84 5.57 24.19
C VAL A 52 -6.85 4.47 25.26
N ASN A 53 -7.41 3.32 24.92
CA ASN A 53 -7.25 2.11 25.72
C ASN A 53 -5.90 1.43 25.41
N LYS A 54 -4.96 1.51 26.36
CA LYS A 54 -3.63 0.89 26.23
C LYS A 54 -3.67 -0.65 26.10
N GLN A 55 -4.74 -1.30 26.57
CA GLN A 55 -4.94 -2.75 26.39
C GLN A 55 -5.27 -3.12 24.94
N CYS A 56 -5.60 -2.13 24.10
CA CYS A 56 -5.88 -2.31 22.67
C CYS A 56 -4.69 -1.98 21.77
N MET A 57 -3.53 -1.66 22.35
CA MET A 57 -2.29 -1.48 21.60
C MET A 57 -1.69 -2.84 21.26
N ALA A 58 -1.80 -3.23 19.99
CA ALA A 58 -1.65 -4.61 19.57
C ALA A 58 -0.44 -4.87 18.65
N GLY A 59 0.30 -3.86 18.20
CA GLY A 59 1.49 -4.12 17.39
C GLY A 59 2.33 -2.90 17.07
N ALA A 60 3.62 -3.12 16.86
CA ALA A 60 4.57 -2.11 16.40
C ALA A 60 4.66 -2.07 14.86
N LEU A 61 4.58 -3.22 14.18
CA LEU A 61 4.69 -3.35 12.73
C LEU A 61 4.17 -4.72 12.26
N MET A 62 3.35 -4.78 11.20
CA MET A 62 2.86 -6.06 10.67
C MET A 62 3.92 -6.79 9.85
N LEU A 63 4.54 -6.10 8.89
CA LEU A 63 5.58 -6.69 8.04
C LEU A 63 6.76 -5.74 7.86
N HIS A 64 7.96 -6.18 8.27
CA HIS A 64 9.22 -5.49 8.02
C HIS A 64 10.03 -6.20 6.95
N MET A 65 10.04 -5.64 5.74
CA MET A 65 10.93 -6.04 4.65
C MET A 65 12.21 -5.18 4.75
N THR A 66 13.27 -5.77 5.30
CA THR A 66 14.60 -5.15 5.51
C THR A 66 15.42 -4.84 4.25
N VAL A 67 16.63 -4.30 4.45
CA VAL A 67 17.46 -3.68 3.39
C VAL A 67 18.03 -4.67 2.36
N GLU A 68 18.48 -5.85 2.77
CA GLU A 68 19.20 -6.81 1.90
C GLU A 68 18.34 -8.04 1.58
N LEU A 69 17.08 -7.83 1.20
CA LEU A 69 16.14 -8.91 0.85
C LEU A 69 15.73 -8.88 -0.62
N SER A 70 15.03 -9.94 -1.01
CA SER A 70 14.08 -9.94 -2.13
C SER A 70 12.77 -10.60 -1.65
N GLY A 71 11.69 -10.45 -2.40
CA GLY A 71 10.43 -11.08 -2.01
C GLY A 71 9.34 -11.07 -3.08
N TYR A 72 8.67 -12.20 -3.27
CA TYR A 72 7.42 -12.28 -4.02
C TYR A 72 6.26 -12.55 -3.06
N LEU A 73 5.33 -11.60 -2.95
CA LEU A 73 4.18 -11.66 -2.05
C LEU A 73 2.90 -11.59 -2.88
N GLU A 74 2.06 -12.63 -2.79
CA GLU A 74 0.77 -12.67 -3.48
C GLU A 74 -0.38 -13.01 -2.53
N ASN A 75 -1.50 -12.30 -2.68
CA ASN A 75 -2.67 -12.40 -1.81
C ASN A 75 -2.32 -12.28 -0.31
N VAL A 76 -1.60 -11.20 0.03
CA VAL A 76 -1.21 -10.89 1.41
C VAL A 76 -2.09 -9.78 1.95
N TRP A 77 -2.72 -10.02 3.11
CA TRP A 77 -3.58 -9.04 3.76
C TRP A 77 -3.05 -8.70 5.14
N ALA A 78 -2.63 -7.45 5.34
CA ALA A 78 -2.18 -6.93 6.61
C ALA A 78 -3.28 -6.04 7.22
N TRP A 79 -4.10 -6.64 8.08
CA TRP A 79 -5.31 -6.04 8.61
C TRP A 79 -5.24 -5.86 10.12
N VAL A 80 -5.46 -4.61 10.52
CA VAL A 80 -5.75 -4.24 11.90
C VAL A 80 -7.26 -4.14 12.03
N ALA A 81 -7.84 -4.83 13.00
CA ALA A 81 -9.28 -4.99 13.07
C ALA A 81 -10.00 -3.66 13.28
N ASP A 82 -10.82 -3.27 12.31
CA ASP A 82 -11.77 -2.17 12.40
C ASP A 82 -13.14 -2.63 12.97
N HIS A 83 -13.42 -3.93 12.92
CA HIS A 83 -14.62 -4.57 13.49
C HIS A 83 -14.35 -5.99 14.01
N GLU A 84 -15.29 -6.51 14.80
CA GLU A 84 -15.30 -7.92 15.21
C GLU A 84 -15.79 -8.87 14.11
N LEU A 85 -15.01 -9.91 13.85
CA LEU A 85 -15.38 -10.97 12.90
C LEU A 85 -16.44 -11.93 13.46
N GLY A 86 -16.40 -12.18 14.78
CA GLY A 86 -17.27 -13.16 15.45
C GLY A 86 -18.64 -12.65 15.87
N GLY A 87 -18.94 -11.36 15.67
CA GLY A 87 -20.14 -10.69 16.19
C GLY A 87 -21.43 -10.95 15.40
N GLY A 88 -21.38 -11.68 14.30
CA GLY A 88 -22.52 -11.88 13.39
C GLY A 88 -22.83 -10.64 12.55
N PRO A 89 -24.08 -10.41 12.11
CA PRO A 89 -24.43 -9.35 11.15
C PRO A 89 -24.23 -7.92 11.70
N SER A 90 -24.03 -7.76 13.01
CA SER A 90 -23.80 -6.45 13.61
C SER A 90 -22.41 -5.86 13.29
N GLN A 91 -21.44 -6.69 12.87
CA GLN A 91 -20.08 -6.30 12.47
C GLN A 91 -19.54 -5.13 13.31
N THR A 92 -19.58 -5.31 14.64
CA THR A 92 -19.43 -4.18 15.56
C THR A 92 -18.01 -3.63 15.50
N GLN A 93 -17.90 -2.32 15.22
CA GLN A 93 -16.64 -1.63 15.06
C GLN A 93 -15.88 -1.44 16.38
N ILE A 94 -14.56 -1.60 16.35
CA ILE A 94 -13.66 -1.61 17.50
C ILE A 94 -12.43 -0.71 17.30
N ASP A 95 -11.82 -0.28 18.41
CA ASP A 95 -10.58 0.51 18.39
C ASP A 95 -9.36 -0.38 18.71
N VAL A 96 -8.68 -0.90 17.67
CA VAL A 96 -7.39 -1.61 17.81
C VAL A 96 -6.27 -0.74 17.26
N TYR A 97 -5.17 -0.61 18.02
CA TYR A 97 -4.05 0.27 17.67
C TYR A 97 -2.82 -0.53 17.27
N VAL A 98 -2.37 -0.37 16.02
CA VAL A 98 -1.11 -0.90 15.51
C VAL A 98 -0.39 0.24 14.80
N ALA A 99 0.90 0.41 15.10
CA ALA A 99 1.60 1.61 14.64
C ALA A 99 1.78 1.63 13.12
N ARG A 100 2.16 0.49 12.51
CA ARG A 100 2.65 0.42 11.13
C ARG A 100 2.12 -0.81 10.41
N GLY A 101 1.80 -0.64 9.12
CA GLY A 101 1.43 -1.74 8.24
C GLY A 101 2.63 -2.49 7.70
N ILE A 102 3.01 -2.18 6.46
CA ILE A 102 4.10 -2.82 5.72
C ILE A 102 5.22 -1.80 5.47
N LEU A 103 6.42 -2.10 5.97
CA LEU A 103 7.64 -1.32 5.75
C LEU A 103 8.57 -2.06 4.80
N ILE A 104 8.98 -1.40 3.72
CA ILE A 104 9.84 -1.93 2.66
C ILE A 104 11.09 -1.05 2.54
N GLU A 105 12.24 -1.60 2.91
CA GLU A 105 13.55 -0.94 2.87
C GLU A 105 14.52 -1.61 1.88
N SER A 106 14.06 -2.61 1.13
CA SER A 106 14.85 -3.44 0.23
C SER A 106 15.63 -2.60 -0.79
N PHE A 107 16.95 -2.50 -0.61
CA PHE A 107 17.85 -1.78 -1.50
C PHE A 107 18.35 -2.66 -2.65
N THR A 108 18.49 -3.96 -2.40
CA THR A 108 18.91 -4.95 -3.39
C THR A 108 17.75 -5.36 -4.28
N GLY A 109 16.57 -5.57 -3.69
CA GLY A 109 15.42 -6.13 -4.41
C GLY A 109 15.72 -7.50 -4.98
N PRO A 110 14.89 -7.99 -5.91
CA PRO A 110 13.59 -7.43 -6.32
C PRO A 110 12.47 -7.67 -5.29
N VAL A 111 11.44 -6.82 -5.29
CA VAL A 111 10.21 -7.06 -4.50
C VAL A 111 8.97 -6.95 -5.38
N TRP A 112 8.12 -7.96 -5.31
CA TRP A 112 6.81 -8.00 -5.96
C TRP A 112 5.70 -8.16 -4.94
N LEU A 113 4.69 -7.29 -5.02
CA LEU A 113 3.50 -7.29 -4.18
C LEU A 113 2.26 -7.38 -5.07
N TYR A 114 1.73 -8.60 -5.23
CA TYR A 114 0.57 -8.88 -6.07
C TYR A 114 -0.70 -9.06 -5.24
N GLY A 115 -1.70 -8.21 -5.48
CA GLY A 115 -2.99 -8.27 -4.78
C GLY A 115 -2.85 -8.12 -3.26
N THR A 116 -1.97 -7.24 -2.79
CA THR A 116 -1.73 -7.06 -1.35
C THR A 116 -2.58 -5.92 -0.78
N SER A 117 -3.05 -6.07 0.45
CA SER A 117 -3.76 -5.01 1.18
C SER A 117 -3.10 -4.75 2.54
N SER A 118 -3.02 -3.48 2.94
CA SER A 118 -2.61 -3.09 4.29
C SER A 118 -3.54 -2.01 4.81
N GLU A 119 -4.11 -2.21 5.99
CA GLU A 119 -5.22 -1.37 6.46
C GLU A 119 -5.13 -1.04 7.95
N HIS A 120 -5.66 0.14 8.29
CA HIS A 120 -5.98 0.63 9.63
C HIS A 120 -4.78 0.72 10.61
N SER A 121 -3.56 0.83 10.09
CA SER A 121 -2.39 1.21 10.90
C SER A 121 -2.32 2.72 11.12
N VAL A 122 -1.81 3.15 12.28
CA VAL A 122 -1.86 4.56 12.73
C VAL A 122 -0.93 5.48 11.93
N LEU A 123 0.27 5.02 11.55
CA LEU A 123 1.29 5.87 10.91
C LEU A 123 1.24 5.77 9.38
N TYR A 124 1.15 4.56 8.84
CA TYR A 124 1.08 4.28 7.41
C TYR A 124 0.63 2.86 7.14
N GLN A 125 0.05 2.64 5.96
CA GLN A 125 -0.28 1.31 5.46
C GLN A 125 0.90 0.71 4.70
N TYR A 126 1.45 1.43 3.71
CA TYR A 126 2.71 1.06 3.04
C TYR A 126 3.74 2.18 3.16
N MET A 127 4.96 1.81 3.55
CA MET A 127 6.13 2.68 3.55
C MET A 127 7.23 2.04 2.72
N ILE A 128 7.65 2.70 1.64
CA ILE A 128 8.82 2.36 0.82
C ILE A 128 9.89 3.40 1.12
N HIS A 129 10.94 3.00 1.83
CA HIS A 129 11.94 3.92 2.36
C HIS A 129 13.36 3.48 2.00
N GLY A 130 14.07 4.29 1.19
CA GLY A 130 15.42 3.96 0.73
C GLY A 130 15.51 2.72 -0.17
N ALA A 131 14.37 2.25 -0.69
CA ALA A 131 14.28 0.98 -1.39
C ALA A 131 14.47 1.12 -2.91
N ARG A 132 14.72 0.01 -3.60
CA ARG A 132 14.88 -0.06 -5.05
C ARG A 132 14.18 -1.29 -5.63
N ASN A 133 13.79 -1.20 -6.90
CA ASN A 133 13.29 -2.33 -7.69
C ASN A 133 12.03 -2.98 -7.10
N ILE A 134 10.97 -2.17 -6.97
CA ILE A 134 9.71 -2.59 -6.35
C ILE A 134 8.59 -2.57 -7.39
N VAL A 135 7.79 -3.64 -7.44
CA VAL A 135 6.55 -3.73 -8.22
C VAL A 135 5.39 -4.02 -7.28
N MET A 136 4.29 -3.27 -7.42
CA MET A 136 3.05 -3.50 -6.67
C MET A 136 1.84 -3.51 -7.61
N SER A 137 0.97 -4.51 -7.56
CA SER A 137 -0.21 -4.61 -8.44
C SER A 137 -1.31 -5.57 -7.97
N MET A 138 -2.55 -5.16 -7.79
CA MET A 138 -2.94 -3.85 -7.25
C MET A 138 -2.78 -3.88 -5.74
N ILE A 139 -2.49 -2.72 -5.15
CA ILE A 139 -2.52 -2.55 -3.69
C ILE A 139 -3.81 -1.90 -3.24
N GLN A 140 -4.20 -2.17 -2.00
CA GLN A 140 -5.35 -1.53 -1.36
C GLN A 140 -5.00 -1.07 0.06
N THR A 141 -5.54 0.07 0.48
CA THR A 141 -5.38 0.62 1.83
C THR A 141 -6.60 1.34 2.37
N GLU A 142 -6.85 1.22 3.67
CA GLU A 142 -7.78 2.07 4.42
C GLU A 142 -7.10 2.70 5.65
N SER A 143 -7.48 3.93 5.97
CA SER A 143 -7.11 4.55 7.25
C SER A 143 -7.95 4.00 8.42
N PRO A 144 -7.41 4.02 9.66
CA PRO A 144 -8.19 3.64 10.83
C PRO A 144 -9.38 4.58 11.06
N TYR A 145 -10.55 4.01 11.34
CA TYR A 145 -11.82 4.76 11.37
C TYR A 145 -11.96 5.74 12.53
N TYR A 146 -11.19 5.51 13.61
CA TYR A 146 -11.14 6.40 14.76
C TYR A 146 -10.39 7.71 14.50
N LEU A 147 -9.50 7.76 13.49
CA LEU A 147 -8.79 9.01 13.19
C LEU A 147 -9.79 10.15 12.90
N PRO A 148 -9.51 11.38 13.36
CA PRO A 148 -8.28 11.84 14.02
C PRO A 148 -8.33 11.79 15.56
N ASP A 149 -9.12 10.90 16.18
CA ASP A 149 -9.24 10.79 17.65
C ASP A 149 -8.91 9.36 18.15
N PRO A 150 -7.69 9.10 18.64
CA PRO A 150 -6.59 10.06 18.82
C PRO A 150 -5.96 10.45 17.48
N GLN A 151 -5.27 11.60 17.46
CA GLN A 151 -4.54 12.06 16.28
C GLN A 151 -3.21 11.30 16.16
N ALA A 152 -2.83 10.89 14.94
CA ALA A 152 -1.51 10.29 14.71
C ALA A 152 -0.40 11.30 15.10
N PRO A 153 0.73 10.87 15.69
CA PRO A 153 1.18 9.50 15.87
C PRO A 153 0.69 8.81 17.15
N ALA A 154 -0.22 9.41 17.93
CA ALA A 154 -0.72 8.77 19.15
C ALA A 154 -1.49 7.47 18.82
N PRO A 155 -1.37 6.41 19.64
CA PRO A 155 -0.65 6.35 20.92
C PRO A 155 0.84 5.99 20.86
N PHE A 156 1.44 6.02 19.67
CA PHE A 156 2.80 5.52 19.42
C PHE A 156 3.89 6.60 19.41
N LYS A 157 3.58 7.83 19.84
CA LYS A 157 4.51 8.97 19.83
C LYS A 157 5.87 8.67 20.46
N ASP A 158 5.89 7.98 21.60
CA ASP A 158 7.13 7.63 22.32
C ASP A 158 7.84 6.40 21.73
N SER A 159 7.26 5.76 20.71
CA SER A 159 7.74 4.53 20.07
C SER A 159 8.04 4.72 18.56
N LEU A 160 8.13 5.97 18.11
CA LEU A 160 8.70 6.30 16.81
C LEU A 160 10.17 5.90 16.82
N SER A 161 10.52 4.88 16.04
CA SER A 161 11.79 4.15 16.15
C SER A 161 12.41 3.81 14.80
N PHE A 162 11.62 3.86 13.72
CA PHE A 162 12.12 3.70 12.36
C PHE A 162 12.41 5.06 11.75
N ARG A 163 13.48 5.15 10.96
CA ARG A 163 13.87 6.41 10.27
C ARG A 163 12.78 6.94 9.34
N SER A 164 11.91 6.05 8.87
CA SER A 164 10.79 6.34 7.99
C SER A 164 9.53 6.81 8.72
N ASP A 165 9.51 6.81 10.05
CA ASP A 165 8.30 7.12 10.79
C ASP A 165 7.89 8.59 10.62
N PRO A 166 6.63 8.86 10.24
CA PRO A 166 6.12 10.23 10.25
C PRO A 166 5.90 10.68 11.71
N ASP A 167 6.56 11.77 12.10
CA ASP A 167 6.30 12.45 13.37
C ASP A 167 5.14 13.46 13.28
N PHE A 168 4.67 13.74 12.06
CA PHE A 168 3.61 14.68 11.71
C PHE A 168 3.87 16.12 12.18
N SER A 169 5.13 16.48 12.44
CA SER A 169 5.52 17.82 12.88
C SER A 169 5.24 18.92 11.83
N GLU A 170 5.08 18.54 10.56
CA GLU A 170 4.73 19.43 9.46
C GLU A 170 3.23 19.81 9.42
N CYS A 171 2.39 19.16 10.23
CA CYS A 171 0.96 19.39 10.21
C CYS A 171 0.54 20.61 11.04
N ASP A 172 -0.33 21.42 10.45
CA ASP A 172 -0.98 22.52 11.16
C ASP A 172 -1.88 21.94 12.27
N PRO A 173 -1.71 22.33 13.54
CA PRO A 173 -2.54 21.87 14.65
C PRO A 173 -4.04 22.18 14.49
N SER A 174 -4.40 23.16 13.66
CA SER A 174 -5.78 23.50 13.34
C SER A 174 -6.42 22.57 12.29
N ASN A 175 -5.62 21.77 11.58
CA ASN A 175 -6.09 20.77 10.63
C ASN A 175 -5.97 19.37 11.26
N PRO A 176 -7.03 18.88 11.94
CA PRO A 176 -6.99 17.57 12.59
C PRO A 176 -6.80 16.41 11.60
N HIS A 177 -7.07 16.62 10.31
CA HIS A 177 -7.00 15.62 9.24
C HIS A 177 -5.65 15.59 8.51
N CYS A 178 -4.70 16.44 8.90
CA CYS A 178 -3.34 16.40 8.35
C CYS A 178 -2.53 15.23 8.92
N ALA A 179 -2.56 15.08 10.26
CA ALA A 179 -1.80 14.03 10.93
C ALA A 179 -2.62 12.74 10.97
N ALA A 180 -2.50 11.98 9.88
CA ALA A 180 -3.22 10.74 9.63
C ALA A 180 -2.39 9.78 8.77
N ALA A 181 -2.76 8.50 8.78
CA ALA A 181 -1.97 7.45 8.17
C ALA A 181 -1.86 7.60 6.65
N CYS A 182 -0.65 7.64 6.09
CA CYS A 182 -0.51 7.57 4.63
C CYS A 182 -0.88 6.16 4.13
N GLY A 183 -1.65 6.08 3.05
CA GLY A 183 -1.89 4.82 2.34
C GLY A 183 -0.59 4.29 1.74
N LEU A 184 0.09 5.14 0.95
CA LEU A 184 1.39 4.80 0.37
C LEU A 184 2.37 5.97 0.53
N SER A 185 3.51 5.73 1.16
CA SER A 185 4.60 6.68 1.22
C SER A 185 5.85 6.11 0.55
N ILE A 186 6.45 6.87 -0.35
CA ILE A 186 7.67 6.53 -1.09
C ILE A 186 8.70 7.63 -0.82
N ILE A 187 9.73 7.30 -0.04
CA ILE A 187 10.73 8.25 0.43
C ILE A 187 12.12 7.76 0.06
N GLY A 188 12.91 8.61 -0.61
CA GLY A 188 14.30 8.31 -0.95
C GLY A 188 14.51 7.03 -1.77
N SER A 189 13.51 6.61 -2.54
CA SER A 189 13.48 5.31 -3.22
C SER A 189 13.57 5.48 -4.74
N THR A 190 14.00 4.45 -5.46
CA THR A 190 14.10 4.49 -6.92
C THR A 190 13.52 3.25 -7.58
N ASN A 191 13.08 3.38 -8.83
CA ASN A 191 12.59 2.28 -9.64
C ASN A 191 11.41 1.53 -8.98
N VAL A 192 10.37 2.30 -8.61
CA VAL A 192 9.13 1.79 -8.01
C VAL A 192 8.00 1.90 -9.03
N ARG A 193 7.34 0.78 -9.30
CA ARG A 193 6.20 0.68 -10.22
C ARG A 193 4.96 0.22 -9.46
N VAL A 194 3.91 1.02 -9.52
CA VAL A 194 2.61 0.68 -8.94
C VAL A 194 1.59 0.61 -10.06
N TYR A 195 1.04 -0.57 -10.29
CA TYR A 195 0.03 -0.85 -11.30
C TYR A 195 -1.31 -1.11 -10.61
N GLY A 196 -2.07 -0.03 -10.42
CA GLY A 196 -3.30 -0.05 -9.63
C GLY A 196 -3.00 0.20 -8.15
N ALA A 197 -3.68 1.19 -7.57
CA ALA A 197 -3.72 1.40 -6.14
C ALA A 197 -5.10 1.94 -5.74
N GLY A 198 -5.76 1.29 -4.79
CA GLY A 198 -6.98 1.80 -4.16
C GLY A 198 -6.66 2.32 -2.76
N LEU A 199 -6.70 3.63 -2.56
CA LEU A 199 -6.31 4.26 -1.29
C LEU A 199 -7.50 5.03 -0.68
N TYR A 200 -8.13 4.49 0.35
CA TYR A 200 -9.44 4.94 0.81
C TYR A 200 -9.41 5.55 2.21
N ASN A 201 -10.13 6.66 2.36
CA ASN A 201 -10.37 7.32 3.63
C ASN A 201 -11.88 7.53 3.78
N TRP A 202 -12.50 6.73 4.65
CA TRP A 202 -13.96 6.67 4.75
C TRP A 202 -14.55 7.47 5.90
N PHE A 203 -13.74 7.75 6.93
CA PHE A 203 -14.25 8.23 8.21
C PHE A 203 -13.44 9.41 8.75
N GLN A 204 -14.15 10.24 9.51
CA GLN A 204 -13.60 11.10 10.55
C GLN A 204 -14.32 10.72 11.84
N LYS A 205 -13.61 10.07 12.77
CA LYS A 205 -14.14 9.59 14.05
C LYS A 205 -15.47 8.83 13.87
N TYR A 206 -15.44 7.79 13.04
CA TYR A 206 -16.60 6.94 12.71
C TYR A 206 -17.78 7.63 12.01
N THR A 207 -17.63 8.88 11.55
CA THR A 207 -18.63 9.55 10.71
C THR A 207 -18.14 9.68 9.27
N GLN A 208 -19.05 9.59 8.29
CA GLN A 208 -18.74 9.60 6.86
C GLN A 208 -19.16 10.86 6.05
N PRO A 209 -19.71 11.96 6.61
CA PRO A 209 -20.01 13.15 5.79
C PRO A 209 -18.82 13.67 4.96
N CYS A 210 -17.60 13.46 5.47
CA CYS A 210 -16.35 13.83 4.82
C CYS A 210 -16.10 13.15 3.47
N VAL A 211 -16.78 12.01 3.19
CA VAL A 211 -16.63 11.28 1.92
C VAL A 211 -17.19 12.09 0.77
N ASP A 212 -18.35 12.72 0.98
CA ASP A 212 -19.02 13.52 -0.05
C ASP A 212 -18.32 14.86 -0.28
N THR A 213 -17.74 15.44 0.77
CA THR A 213 -16.90 16.64 0.68
C THR A 213 -15.49 16.34 0.17
N GLN A 214 -15.10 15.05 0.12
CA GLN A 214 -13.79 14.53 -0.28
C GLN A 214 -12.63 15.04 0.59
N ASP A 215 -12.84 15.13 1.91
CA ASP A 215 -11.90 15.73 2.85
C ASP A 215 -11.76 14.95 4.17
N CYS A 216 -12.04 13.64 4.18
CA CYS A 216 -11.80 12.79 5.35
C CYS A 216 -10.35 12.88 5.85
N GLN A 217 -9.39 12.97 4.92
CA GLN A 217 -7.97 13.11 5.19
C GLN A 217 -7.30 14.13 4.26
N GLN A 218 -6.27 14.83 4.74
CA GLN A 218 -5.53 15.81 3.92
C GLN A 218 -4.79 15.14 2.74
N ARG A 219 -4.04 14.05 3.00
CA ARG A 219 -3.15 13.41 2.02
C ARG A 219 -3.09 11.90 2.23
N VAL A 220 -3.00 11.14 1.15
CA VAL A 220 -2.99 9.65 1.22
C VAL A 220 -1.78 9.01 0.54
N LEU A 221 -1.24 9.63 -0.52
CA LEU A 221 -0.05 9.17 -1.21
C LEU A 221 1.04 10.25 -1.14
N ARG A 222 2.23 9.88 -0.68
CA ARG A 222 3.38 10.79 -0.53
C ARG A 222 4.59 10.28 -1.32
N VAL A 223 5.20 11.11 -2.17
CA VAL A 223 6.43 10.82 -2.92
C VAL A 223 7.49 11.88 -2.67
N GLU A 224 8.54 11.55 -1.94
CA GLU A 224 9.60 12.48 -1.56
C GLU A 224 10.99 11.94 -1.87
N LYS A 225 11.88 12.83 -2.33
CA LYS A 225 13.30 12.50 -2.59
C LYS A 225 13.50 11.27 -3.48
N SER A 226 12.47 10.87 -4.22
CA SER A 226 12.40 9.60 -4.95
C SER A 226 12.43 9.85 -6.44
N GLY A 227 12.95 8.87 -7.19
CA GLY A 227 13.13 8.90 -8.64
C GLY A 227 12.63 7.64 -9.32
N GLN A 228 12.44 7.66 -10.63
CA GLN A 228 11.93 6.52 -11.41
C GLN A 228 10.67 5.90 -10.78
N ILE A 229 9.70 6.77 -10.48
CA ILE A 229 8.43 6.39 -9.84
C ILE A 229 7.35 6.41 -10.90
N PHE A 230 6.70 5.27 -11.10
CA PHE A 230 5.64 5.12 -12.10
C PHE A 230 4.38 4.61 -11.41
N LEU A 231 3.39 5.49 -11.29
CA LEU A 231 2.11 5.19 -10.67
C LEU A 231 1.04 5.15 -11.75
N TYR A 232 0.40 4.00 -11.93
CA TYR A 232 -0.69 3.82 -12.88
C TYR A 232 -1.97 3.48 -12.13
N ASN A 233 -3.09 4.04 -12.59
CA ASN A 233 -4.43 3.73 -12.08
C ASN A 233 -4.53 3.88 -10.55
N VAL A 234 -4.19 5.06 -10.04
CA VAL A 234 -4.36 5.41 -8.62
C VAL A 234 -5.78 5.90 -8.40
N TYR A 235 -6.53 5.22 -7.54
CA TYR A 235 -7.87 5.55 -7.11
C TYR A 235 -7.84 6.00 -5.65
N THR A 236 -8.51 7.11 -5.34
CA THR A 236 -8.63 7.61 -3.97
C THR A 236 -10.06 7.95 -3.62
N ILE A 237 -10.42 7.78 -2.35
CA ILE A 237 -11.71 8.21 -1.77
C ILE A 237 -11.44 9.06 -0.53
N GLY A 238 -12.23 10.12 -0.33
CA GLY A 238 -12.21 10.93 0.89
C GLY A 238 -10.90 11.65 1.21
N THR A 239 -10.12 12.03 0.19
CA THR A 239 -8.81 12.68 0.39
C THR A 239 -8.73 14.01 -0.35
N VAL A 240 -8.13 15.03 0.24
CA VAL A 240 -7.91 16.33 -0.44
C VAL A 240 -6.79 16.23 -1.49
N GLU A 241 -5.63 15.73 -1.08
CA GLU A 241 -4.42 15.55 -1.89
C GLU A 241 -4.23 14.07 -2.24
N MET A 242 -4.59 13.68 -3.46
CA MET A 242 -4.44 12.29 -3.89
C MET A 242 -2.97 11.89 -4.12
N ILE A 243 -2.11 12.83 -4.52
CA ILE A 243 -0.66 12.63 -4.65
C ILE A 243 0.06 13.89 -4.14
N ASN A 244 0.72 13.79 -2.99
CA ASN A 244 1.62 14.81 -2.46
C ASN A 244 3.06 14.48 -2.85
N HIS A 245 3.77 15.42 -3.50
CA HIS A 245 5.08 15.13 -4.07
C HIS A 245 6.14 16.23 -3.86
N ALA A 246 6.05 16.94 -2.73
CA ALA A 246 7.00 17.93 -2.22
C ALA A 246 7.30 19.17 -3.08
N SER A 247 6.72 19.34 -4.28
CA SER A 247 7.01 20.47 -5.17
C SER A 247 5.96 21.60 -5.10
N ASP A 248 5.57 22.00 -3.88
CA ASP A 248 4.60 23.06 -3.54
C ASP A 248 3.17 22.93 -4.09
N LYS A 249 2.89 21.99 -4.99
CA LYS A 249 1.56 21.76 -5.58
C LYS A 249 1.24 20.26 -5.61
N PRO A 250 0.43 19.75 -4.67
CA PRO A 250 -0.06 18.37 -4.73
C PRO A 250 -1.05 18.21 -5.89
N VAL A 251 -1.26 16.96 -6.31
CA VAL A 251 -2.40 16.60 -7.16
C VAL A 251 -3.64 16.53 -6.29
N LEU A 252 -4.62 17.38 -6.56
CA LEU A 252 -5.86 17.44 -5.80
C LEU A 252 -6.87 16.39 -6.29
N ALA A 253 -7.49 15.67 -5.35
CA ALA A 253 -8.43 14.61 -5.68
C ALA A 253 -9.71 15.16 -6.34
N LYS A 254 -10.26 16.26 -5.80
CA LYS A 254 -11.52 16.84 -6.29
C LYS A 254 -11.48 17.24 -7.77
N ALA A 255 -10.33 17.73 -8.23
CA ALA A 255 -10.09 18.07 -9.64
C ALA A 255 -10.01 16.85 -10.56
N ASN A 256 -9.82 15.65 -10.00
CA ASN A 256 -9.69 14.38 -10.71
C ASN A 256 -10.83 13.40 -10.34
N THR A 257 -11.97 13.91 -9.86
CA THR A 257 -13.15 13.08 -9.55
C THR A 257 -13.69 12.43 -10.82
N ASN A 258 -13.85 11.11 -10.82
CA ASN A 258 -14.32 10.33 -11.97
C ASN A 258 -15.77 9.85 -11.83
N THR A 259 -16.30 9.71 -10.62
CA THR A 259 -17.69 9.32 -10.38
C THR A 259 -18.56 10.54 -10.08
N ASN A 260 -19.84 10.48 -10.44
CA ASN A 260 -20.83 11.52 -10.14
C ASN A 260 -21.84 11.08 -9.05
N ILE A 261 -21.66 9.88 -8.50
CA ILE A 261 -22.48 9.30 -7.44
C ILE A 261 -21.59 8.95 -6.25
N HIS A 262 -22.18 8.94 -5.06
CA HIS A 262 -21.51 8.49 -3.85
C HIS A 262 -21.09 7.01 -3.98
N PRO A 263 -19.86 6.63 -3.57
CA PRO A 263 -18.80 7.53 -3.13
C PRO A 263 -18.10 8.22 -4.32
N TYR A 264 -17.74 9.50 -4.15
CA TYR A 264 -16.88 10.19 -5.10
C TYR A 264 -15.50 9.55 -5.10
N THR A 265 -15.10 9.03 -6.26
CA THR A 265 -13.80 8.40 -6.46
C THR A 265 -12.98 9.26 -7.41
N SER A 266 -11.77 9.62 -7.00
CA SER A 266 -10.82 10.34 -7.83
C SER A 266 -9.82 9.39 -8.47
N VAL A 267 -9.43 9.65 -9.72
CA VAL A 267 -8.53 8.76 -10.45
C VAL A 267 -7.36 9.51 -11.08
N MET A 268 -6.18 8.91 -11.00
CA MET A 268 -5.01 9.30 -11.76
C MET A 268 -4.53 8.11 -12.58
N ASN A 269 -4.77 8.16 -13.89
CA ASN A 269 -4.42 7.05 -14.79
C ASN A 269 -2.90 6.84 -14.89
N ALA A 270 -2.13 7.92 -14.89
CA ALA A 270 -0.67 7.88 -14.91
C ALA A 270 -0.07 9.11 -14.22
N TRP A 271 0.79 8.88 -13.24
CA TRP A 271 1.69 9.89 -12.67
C TRP A 271 3.12 9.33 -12.70
N LEU A 272 4.00 10.02 -13.41
CA LEU A 272 5.34 9.52 -13.72
C LEU A 272 6.40 10.54 -13.27
N ARG A 273 7.42 10.04 -12.58
CA ARG A 273 8.62 10.80 -12.23
C ARG A 273 9.85 10.06 -12.74
N ALA A 274 10.42 10.56 -13.84
CA ALA A 274 11.57 9.95 -14.51
C ALA A 274 12.94 10.38 -13.93
N SER A 275 12.99 11.33 -12.99
CA SER A 275 14.25 11.76 -12.37
C SER A 275 14.92 10.62 -11.58
N THR A 276 16.22 10.73 -11.33
CA THR A 276 16.98 9.74 -10.52
C THR A 276 16.71 9.86 -9.01
N GLY A 277 16.01 10.91 -8.56
CA GLY A 277 15.73 11.18 -7.15
C GLY A 277 16.94 11.82 -6.42
N GLU A 278 16.79 12.07 -5.12
CA GLU A 278 17.93 12.40 -4.25
C GLU A 278 18.42 11.08 -3.63
N LEU A 279 19.48 10.51 -4.20
CA LEU A 279 20.05 9.26 -3.69
C LEU A 279 20.58 9.45 -2.27
N TRP A 280 20.05 8.69 -1.31
CA TRP A 280 20.70 8.52 -0.01
C TRP A 280 21.98 7.72 -0.21
N THR A 281 23.13 8.40 -0.20
CA THR A 281 24.44 7.75 -0.19
C THR A 281 24.67 7.14 1.20
N MET A 282 24.34 5.86 1.38
CA MET A 282 24.98 5.08 2.43
C MET A 282 26.48 5.09 2.10
N LYS A 283 27.31 5.66 2.98
CA LYS A 283 28.77 5.58 2.87
C LYS A 283 29.21 4.11 3.01
N MET A 284 29.00 3.31 1.98
CA MET A 284 29.85 2.17 1.72
C MET A 284 31.05 2.66 0.92
N LYS A 285 32.22 2.15 1.31
CA LYS A 285 33.53 2.45 0.74
C LYS A 285 33.43 2.38 -0.79
N THR A 286 33.81 3.47 -1.45
CA THR A 286 33.86 3.63 -2.90
C THR A 286 34.56 2.44 -3.55
N MET A 287 33.86 1.70 -4.40
CA MET A 287 34.50 1.07 -5.55
C MET A 287 34.28 2.04 -6.71
N ASP A 288 35.37 2.35 -7.41
CA ASP A 288 35.47 3.44 -8.37
C ASP A 288 34.35 3.39 -9.42
N ASP A 289 33.67 4.53 -9.58
CA ASP A 289 32.71 4.77 -10.64
C ASP A 289 33.49 4.97 -11.95
N GLU A 290 33.44 3.99 -12.86
CA GLU A 290 33.71 4.26 -14.28
C GLU A 290 32.42 4.81 -14.90
N ASP A 291 32.52 5.99 -15.50
CA ASP A 291 31.44 6.69 -16.20
C ASP A 291 30.80 5.77 -17.27
N GLU A 292 29.61 5.24 -17.00
CA GLU A 292 28.79 4.62 -18.04
C GLU A 292 28.05 5.71 -18.85
N ASP A 293 28.56 5.94 -20.05
CA ASP A 293 27.90 6.67 -21.13
C ASP A 293 26.55 5.99 -21.47
N TYR A 294 25.44 6.59 -21.04
CA TYR A 294 24.10 6.20 -21.48
C TYR A 294 23.93 6.57 -22.96
N GLY A 295 24.41 5.68 -23.83
CA GLY A 295 24.35 5.81 -25.27
C GLY A 295 22.93 6.01 -25.82
N THR A 296 22.85 6.34 -27.11
CA THR A 296 21.58 6.60 -27.80
C THR A 296 20.64 5.38 -27.76
N PRO A 297 19.32 5.56 -27.51
CA PRO A 297 18.39 4.43 -27.38
C PRO A 297 18.34 3.59 -28.64
N THR A 298 18.69 2.31 -28.52
CA THR A 298 18.48 1.34 -29.61
C THR A 298 16.99 1.01 -29.69
N PRO A 299 16.33 1.11 -30.86
CA PRO A 299 14.90 0.83 -30.99
C PRO A 299 14.56 -0.61 -30.60
N CYS A 300 13.65 -0.76 -29.64
CA CYS A 300 13.17 -2.04 -29.14
C CYS A 300 12.03 -2.55 -30.05
N THR A 301 12.37 -3.38 -31.04
CA THR A 301 11.44 -3.78 -32.12
C THR A 301 10.77 -5.14 -31.93
N ARG A 302 11.14 -5.90 -30.89
CA ARG A 302 10.55 -7.22 -30.61
C ARG A 302 9.24 -7.08 -29.81
N ILE A 303 8.43 -8.13 -29.80
CA ILE A 303 7.17 -8.18 -29.04
C ILE A 303 7.17 -9.48 -28.23
N TYR A 304 6.89 -9.36 -26.94
CA TYR A 304 6.70 -10.48 -26.03
C TYR A 304 5.34 -10.33 -25.37
N ASP A 305 4.50 -11.36 -25.48
CA ASP A 305 3.10 -11.30 -25.02
C ASP A 305 2.92 -11.81 -23.58
N THR A 306 3.92 -12.48 -23.00
CA THR A 306 3.89 -12.98 -21.62
C THR A 306 5.20 -12.71 -20.87
N ILE A 307 5.15 -12.74 -19.54
CA ILE A 307 6.32 -12.53 -18.68
C ILE A 307 7.33 -13.67 -18.86
N GLU A 308 6.86 -14.91 -19.03
CA GLU A 308 7.68 -16.09 -19.24
C GLU A 308 8.45 -16.04 -20.57
N ALA A 309 7.83 -15.45 -21.61
CA ALA A 309 8.49 -15.23 -22.89
C ALA A 309 9.59 -14.16 -22.82
N ILE A 310 9.43 -13.16 -21.94
CA ILE A 310 10.46 -12.14 -21.65
C ILE A 310 11.60 -12.78 -20.86
N GLU A 311 11.28 -13.58 -19.84
CA GLU A 311 12.25 -14.27 -18.98
C GLU A 311 13.11 -15.26 -19.79
N ALA A 312 12.49 -16.05 -20.67
CA ALA A 312 13.18 -16.98 -21.55
C ALA A 312 14.14 -16.29 -22.54
N ALA A 313 13.88 -15.03 -22.88
CA ALA A 313 14.70 -14.24 -23.81
C ALA A 313 15.66 -13.27 -23.11
N TYR A 314 15.58 -13.15 -21.78
CA TYR A 314 16.31 -12.15 -20.99
C TYR A 314 17.82 -12.32 -21.07
N TYR A 315 18.31 -13.55 -21.03
CA TYR A 315 19.74 -13.85 -20.98
C TYR A 315 20.47 -13.80 -22.33
N ASP A 316 19.74 -13.88 -23.44
CA ASP A 316 20.35 -14.07 -24.76
C ASP A 316 20.12 -12.90 -25.74
N ASP A 317 19.14 -11.99 -25.54
CA ASP A 317 18.68 -11.17 -26.67
C ASP A 317 17.90 -9.87 -26.36
N ILE A 318 17.80 -9.43 -25.10
CA ILE A 318 17.04 -8.21 -24.74
C ILE A 318 18.00 -7.10 -24.24
N PRO A 319 18.13 -5.97 -24.95
CA PRO A 319 18.81 -4.80 -24.42
C PRO A 319 18.10 -4.29 -23.15
N ASP A 320 18.85 -3.90 -22.13
CA ASP A 320 18.30 -3.42 -20.83
C ASP A 320 17.26 -2.29 -21.00
N ALA A 321 17.45 -1.43 -22.00
CA ALA A 321 16.52 -0.35 -22.35
C ALA A 321 15.13 -0.85 -22.80
N GLY A 322 15.02 -2.08 -23.32
CA GLY A 322 13.79 -2.68 -23.86
C GLY A 322 12.97 -3.48 -22.87
N VAL A 323 13.61 -4.01 -21.82
CA VAL A 323 12.96 -4.85 -20.79
C VAL A 323 11.75 -4.13 -20.19
N ASN A 324 11.90 -2.85 -19.85
CA ASN A 324 10.84 -2.04 -19.26
C ASN A 324 9.64 -1.83 -20.20
N GLN A 325 9.89 -1.67 -21.51
CA GLN A 325 8.84 -1.52 -22.51
C GLN A 325 8.09 -2.85 -22.73
N TYR A 326 8.82 -3.96 -22.79
CA TYR A 326 8.24 -5.29 -22.95
C TYR A 326 7.41 -5.71 -21.74
N LEU A 327 7.91 -5.47 -20.52
CA LEU A 327 7.15 -5.71 -19.29
C LEU A 327 5.86 -4.87 -19.26
N ALA A 328 5.94 -3.57 -19.53
CA ALA A 328 4.76 -2.70 -19.54
C ALA A 328 3.69 -3.17 -20.55
N LYS A 329 4.13 -3.66 -21.72
CA LYS A 329 3.23 -4.20 -22.75
C LYS A 329 2.64 -5.55 -22.36
N ALA A 330 3.44 -6.47 -21.83
CA ALA A 330 2.96 -7.76 -21.31
C ALA A 330 1.94 -7.56 -20.16
N PHE A 331 2.19 -6.60 -19.26
CA PHE A 331 1.23 -6.21 -18.22
C PHE A 331 -0.06 -5.62 -18.81
N ALA A 332 0.03 -4.74 -19.80
CA ALA A 332 -1.16 -4.18 -20.46
C ALA A 332 -1.99 -5.26 -21.16
N THR A 333 -1.35 -6.23 -21.83
CA THR A 333 -2.00 -7.39 -22.43
C THR A 333 -2.66 -8.25 -21.36
N ASN A 334 -1.95 -8.60 -20.28
CA ASN A 334 -2.49 -9.41 -19.21
C ASN A 334 -3.68 -8.74 -18.49
N LEU A 335 -3.60 -7.41 -18.26
CA LEU A 335 -4.71 -6.63 -17.72
C LEU A 335 -5.93 -6.64 -18.66
N THR A 336 -5.70 -6.52 -19.96
CA THR A 336 -6.74 -6.59 -20.98
C THR A 336 -7.39 -7.97 -21.01
N THR A 337 -6.59 -9.05 -21.02
CA THR A 337 -7.08 -10.43 -20.96
C THR A 337 -7.81 -10.72 -19.66
N THR A 338 -7.32 -10.22 -18.52
CA THR A 338 -7.98 -10.39 -17.21
C THR A 338 -9.32 -9.67 -17.18
N ARG A 339 -9.38 -8.43 -17.69
CA ARG A 339 -10.64 -7.69 -17.86
C ARG A 339 -11.61 -8.44 -18.77
N ASP A 340 -11.14 -8.96 -19.90
CA ASP A 340 -12.01 -9.64 -20.87
C ASP A 340 -12.51 -10.99 -20.33
N LYS A 341 -11.66 -11.76 -19.63
CA LYS A 341 -12.06 -12.96 -18.87
C LYS A 341 -13.05 -12.61 -17.76
N CYS A 342 -12.83 -11.52 -17.04
CA CYS A 342 -13.77 -11.05 -16.02
C CYS A 342 -15.12 -10.71 -16.67
N ASN A 343 -15.14 -9.96 -17.77
CA ASN A 343 -16.35 -9.65 -18.52
C ASN A 343 -17.05 -10.91 -19.06
N GLU A 344 -16.28 -11.92 -19.49
CA GLU A 344 -16.81 -13.21 -19.95
C GLU A 344 -17.41 -14.03 -18.79
N ILE A 345 -16.72 -14.11 -17.66
CA ILE A 345 -17.21 -14.75 -16.43
C ILE A 345 -18.50 -14.07 -15.96
N MET A 346 -18.56 -12.74 -16.06
CA MET A 346 -19.69 -11.91 -15.63
C MET A 346 -20.81 -11.76 -16.66
N LYS A 347 -20.66 -12.37 -17.86
CA LYS A 347 -21.55 -12.17 -19.02
C LYS A 347 -23.01 -12.58 -18.77
N ASP A 348 -23.26 -13.51 -17.85
CA ASP A 348 -24.61 -13.96 -17.46
C ASP A 348 -25.14 -13.29 -16.18
N GLY A 349 -24.50 -12.20 -15.74
CA GLY A 349 -24.89 -11.41 -14.58
C GLY A 349 -24.31 -11.89 -13.24
N TYR A 350 -24.02 -10.91 -12.36
CA TYR A 350 -23.45 -11.13 -11.02
C TYR A 350 -24.29 -12.06 -10.14
N ALA A 351 -25.63 -11.90 -10.16
CA ALA A 351 -26.54 -12.66 -9.31
C ALA A 351 -26.56 -14.18 -9.62
N GLY A 352 -26.30 -14.58 -10.87
CA GLY A 352 -26.34 -15.99 -11.26
C GLY A 352 -25.09 -16.78 -10.87
N LYS A 353 -23.91 -16.14 -10.86
CA LYS A 353 -22.63 -16.79 -10.57
C LYS A 353 -22.34 -16.89 -9.07
N PHE A 354 -22.90 -15.99 -8.26
CA PHE A 354 -22.78 -15.97 -6.80
C PHE A 354 -24.02 -16.50 -6.08
N LYS A 355 -24.93 -17.19 -6.79
CA LYS A 355 -26.15 -17.76 -6.22
C LYS A 355 -25.88 -18.66 -5.00
N ILE A 356 -24.77 -19.40 -4.99
CA ILE A 356 -24.36 -20.19 -3.81
C ILE A 356 -24.08 -19.30 -2.58
N TYR A 357 -23.50 -18.12 -2.75
CA TYR A 357 -23.22 -17.19 -1.66
C TYR A 357 -24.46 -16.41 -1.23
N HIS A 358 -25.38 -16.13 -2.16
CA HIS A 358 -26.70 -15.58 -1.87
C HIS A 358 -27.57 -16.59 -1.10
N ASP A 359 -27.59 -17.86 -1.53
CA ASP A 359 -28.44 -18.92 -0.96
C ASP A 359 -27.91 -19.43 0.41
N ILE A 360 -26.63 -19.24 0.73
CA ILE A 360 -26.04 -19.53 2.06
C ILE A 360 -26.49 -18.50 3.12
N ILE A 361 -26.98 -17.32 2.73
CA ILE A 361 -27.41 -16.27 3.67
C ILE A 361 -28.91 -16.38 4.03
N GLU A 362 -29.70 -17.17 3.30
CA GLU A 362 -31.15 -17.35 3.57
C GLU A 362 -31.54 -18.74 4.13
N THR A 363 -30.58 -19.55 4.59
CA THR A 363 -30.82 -20.75 5.43
C THR A 363 -30.11 -20.62 6.76
#